data_AF-A0A840A161-F1
#
_entry.id   AF-A0A840A161-F1
#
_cell.length_a   1.000
_cell.length_b   1.000
_cell.length_c   1.000
_cell.angle_alpha   90.00
_cell.angle_beta   90.00
_cell.angle_gamma   90.00
#
_symmetry.space_group_name_H-M   'P 1'
#
loop_
_entity.id
_entity.type
_entity.pdbx_description
1 polymer ?
#
loop_
_entity_poly.entity_id
_entity_poly.type
_entity_poly.pdbx_seq_one_letter_code
_entity_poly.pdbx_strand_id
1 'polypeptide(L)'
;MPALQTAMSKLNASFGPDEIGKFAAANARSFAPGGKIEAGLLTPPGTVLHRALGTYLDTLPGAFHETLRGILHYALSAEPPIPVTFAWAPGYDFELNIWQAPDAPETRGGITVLIKSRYPADKHPLHR
;
A
#
# COMPACT_ATOMS: atom_id res chain seq x y z
N MET A 1 10.26 -3.98 -11.71
CA MET A 1 10.01 -5.42 -11.47
C MET A 1 8.55 -5.72 -11.73
N PRO A 2 8.20 -6.72 -12.57
CA PRO A 2 6.82 -7.16 -12.73
C PRO A 2 6.15 -7.49 -11.39
N ALA A 3 6.90 -8.03 -10.42
CA ALA A 3 6.37 -8.38 -9.10
C ALA A 3 5.81 -7.18 -8.31
N LEU A 4 6.50 -6.03 -8.25
CA LEU A 4 5.97 -4.84 -7.57
C LEU A 4 4.75 -4.29 -8.31
N GLN A 5 4.79 -4.27 -9.64
CA GLN A 5 3.62 -3.89 -10.44
C GLN A 5 2.43 -4.83 -10.16
N THR A 6 2.66 -6.14 -10.11
CA THR A 6 1.63 -7.13 -9.75
C THR A 6 1.10 -6.92 -8.33
N ALA A 7 1.96 -6.58 -7.36
CA ALA A 7 1.54 -6.24 -6.01
C ALA A 7 0.64 -5.00 -6.00
N MET A 8 1.01 -3.93 -6.72
CA MET A 8 0.17 -2.74 -6.87
C MET A 8 -1.17 -3.06 -7.53
N SER A 9 -1.19 -3.89 -8.57
CA SER A 9 -2.44 -4.33 -9.20
C SER A 9 -3.37 -5.09 -8.23
N LYS A 10 -2.81 -5.95 -7.38
CA LYS A 10 -3.60 -6.67 -6.36
C LYS A 10 -4.11 -5.75 -5.25
N LEU A 11 -3.28 -4.80 -4.82
CA LEU A 11 -3.68 -3.76 -3.90
C LEU A 11 -4.85 -2.95 -4.48
N ASN A 12 -4.73 -2.48 -5.73
CA ASN A 12 -5.80 -1.75 -6.41
C ASN A 12 -7.10 -2.55 -6.55
N ALA A 13 -7.00 -3.86 -6.76
CA ALA A 13 -8.18 -4.72 -6.77
C ALA A 13 -8.86 -4.82 -5.40
N SER A 14 -8.08 -4.85 -4.30
CA SER A 14 -8.60 -5.02 -2.94
C SER A 14 -9.13 -3.72 -2.33
N PHE A 15 -8.50 -2.59 -2.67
CA PHE A 15 -8.87 -1.25 -2.21
C PHE A 15 -9.73 -0.48 -3.23
N GLY A 16 -10.14 -1.14 -4.32
CA GLY A 16 -11.05 -0.57 -5.31
C GLY A 16 -12.47 -0.40 -4.77
N PRO A 17 -13.31 0.44 -5.41
CA PRO A 17 -14.65 0.76 -4.94
C PRO A 17 -15.54 -0.45 -4.66
N ASP A 18 -15.40 -1.52 -5.46
CA ASP A 18 -16.28 -2.70 -5.39
C ASP A 18 -15.92 -3.66 -4.24
N GLU A 19 -14.66 -3.67 -3.82
CA GLU A 19 -14.14 -4.67 -2.86
C GLU A 19 -13.72 -4.07 -1.52
N ILE A 20 -13.49 -2.75 -1.47
CA ILE A 20 -12.95 -2.10 -0.26
C ILE A 20 -13.86 -2.27 0.95
N GLY A 21 -15.19 -2.31 0.79
CA GLY A 21 -16.11 -2.55 1.90
C GLY A 21 -15.88 -3.91 2.58
N LYS A 22 -15.71 -4.97 1.79
CA LYS A 22 -15.42 -6.33 2.30
C LYS A 22 -14.03 -6.38 2.92
N PHE A 23 -13.05 -5.75 2.25
CA PHE A 23 -11.68 -5.72 2.71
C PHE A 23 -11.55 -4.98 4.05
N ALA A 24 -12.22 -3.83 4.19
CA ALA A 24 -12.26 -3.03 5.41
C ALA A 24 -12.85 -3.82 6.59
N ALA A 25 -13.99 -4.48 6.38
CA ALA A 25 -14.64 -5.29 7.42
C ALA A 25 -13.72 -6.39 7.98
N ALA A 26 -12.89 -7.01 7.13
CA ALA A 26 -11.98 -8.06 7.53
C ALA A 26 -10.65 -7.55 8.11
N ASN A 27 -10.14 -6.41 7.65
CA ASN A 27 -8.73 -6.04 7.85
C ASN A 27 -8.46 -4.68 8.50
N ALA A 28 -9.47 -3.81 8.70
CA ALA A 28 -9.22 -2.46 9.21
C ALA A 28 -8.38 -2.44 10.50
N ARG A 29 -8.67 -3.35 11.45
CA ARG A 29 -7.93 -3.49 12.72
C ARG A 29 -6.46 -3.88 12.52
N SER A 30 -6.12 -4.61 11.47
CA SER A 30 -4.73 -5.01 11.17
C SER A 30 -3.85 -3.80 10.82
N PHE A 31 -4.45 -2.66 10.48
CA PHE A 31 -3.76 -1.40 10.21
C PHE A 31 -3.78 -0.42 11.41
N ALA A 32 -4.32 -0.81 12.57
CA ALA A 32 -4.36 0.06 13.75
C ALA A 32 -2.94 0.48 14.24
N PRO A 33 -2.82 1.58 15.01
CA PRO A 33 -1.53 2.03 15.56
C PRO A 33 -0.71 0.93 16.23
N GLY A 34 0.58 0.84 15.89
CA GLY A 34 1.50 -0.17 16.41
C GLY A 34 1.47 -1.52 15.69
N GLY A 35 0.58 -1.72 14.71
CA GLY A 35 0.60 -2.90 13.84
C GLY A 35 1.67 -2.83 12.75
N LYS A 36 2.12 -3.99 12.24
CA LYS A 36 3.01 -4.06 11.07
C LYS A 36 2.18 -4.31 9.80
N ILE A 37 2.53 -3.64 8.71
CA ILE A 37 1.99 -4.00 7.39
C ILE A 37 2.61 -5.34 6.98
N GLU A 38 1.81 -6.39 6.99
CA GLU A 38 2.25 -7.73 6.61
C GLU A 38 1.89 -8.06 5.17
N ALA A 39 2.83 -8.66 4.43
CA ALA A 39 2.57 -9.13 3.06
C ALA A 39 1.43 -10.16 2.99
N GLY A 40 1.17 -10.89 4.08
CA GLY A 40 0.09 -11.88 4.20
C GLY A 40 -1.31 -11.28 4.07
N LEU A 41 -1.48 -10.00 4.43
CA LEU A 41 -2.74 -9.28 4.29
C LEU A 41 -3.10 -9.01 2.82
N LEU A 42 -2.09 -9.02 1.95
CA LEU A 42 -2.21 -8.56 0.56
C LEU A 42 -1.99 -9.70 -0.44
N THR A 43 -1.25 -10.72 -0.03
CA THR A 43 -0.81 -11.82 -0.89
C THR A 43 -0.73 -13.13 -0.10
N PRO A 44 -1.20 -14.26 -0.65
CA PRO A 44 -1.17 -15.54 0.06
C PRO A 44 0.26 -15.94 0.48
N PRO A 45 0.47 -16.38 1.74
CA PRO A 45 1.76 -16.87 2.21
C PRO A 45 2.34 -17.97 1.32
N GLY A 46 3.67 -18.05 1.26
CA GLY A 46 4.39 -19.07 0.46
C GLY A 46 4.48 -18.77 -1.04
N THR A 47 3.74 -17.81 -1.57
CA THR A 47 3.86 -17.40 -2.98
C THR A 47 5.13 -16.59 -3.25
N VAL A 48 5.62 -16.61 -4.50
CA VAL A 48 6.76 -15.78 -4.93
C VAL A 48 6.47 -14.30 -4.68
N LEU A 49 5.25 -13.87 -4.97
CA LEU A 49 4.83 -12.49 -4.79
C LEU A 49 4.81 -12.09 -3.31
N HIS A 50 4.36 -12.97 -2.41
CA HIS A 50 4.40 -12.72 -0.97
C HIS A 50 5.82 -12.52 -0.46
N ARG A 51 6.78 -13.36 -0.88
CA ARG A 51 8.19 -13.16 -0.51
C ARG A 51 8.76 -11.85 -1.06
N ALA A 52 8.46 -11.52 -2.31
CA ALA A 52 8.93 -10.28 -2.93
C ALA A 52 8.35 -9.03 -2.25
N LEU A 53 7.06 -9.04 -1.93
CA LEU A 53 6.38 -7.96 -1.22
C LEU A 53 6.89 -7.86 0.23
N GLY A 54 7.04 -8.98 0.93
CA GLY A 54 7.59 -8.99 2.29
C GLY A 54 8.99 -8.40 2.33
N THR A 55 9.88 -8.85 1.43
CA THR A 55 11.23 -8.29 1.30
C THR A 55 11.18 -6.80 1.03
N TYR A 56 10.32 -6.35 0.11
CA TYR A 56 10.17 -4.93 -0.20
C TYR A 56 9.71 -4.13 1.01
N LEU A 57 8.67 -4.59 1.71
CA LEU A 57 8.17 -3.95 2.93
C LEU A 57 9.29 -3.85 3.96
N ASP A 58 10.09 -4.89 4.18
CA ASP A 58 11.21 -4.86 5.13
C ASP A 58 12.33 -3.87 4.74
N THR A 59 12.38 -3.40 3.49
CA THR A 59 13.32 -2.34 3.06
C THR A 59 12.79 -0.92 3.25
N LEU A 60 11.49 -0.73 3.52
CA LEU A 60 10.92 0.60 3.66
C LEU A 60 11.39 1.26 4.97
N PRO A 61 11.68 2.58 4.95
CA PRO A 61 11.94 3.31 6.19
C PRO A 61 10.76 3.23 7.17
N GLY A 62 11.02 3.23 8.48
CA GLY A 62 9.96 3.15 9.49
C GLY A 62 8.87 4.23 9.34
N ALA A 63 9.24 5.45 8.95
CA ALA A 63 8.29 6.52 8.65
C ALA A 63 7.33 6.16 7.50
N PHE A 64 7.79 5.41 6.50
CA PHE A 64 6.95 4.97 5.38
C PHE A 64 5.95 3.91 5.85
N HIS A 65 6.40 2.96 6.68
CA HIS A 65 5.50 1.99 7.29
C HIS A 65 4.37 2.66 8.05
N GLU A 66 4.69 3.57 8.95
CA GLU A 66 3.69 4.25 9.77
C GLU A 66 2.78 5.17 8.95
N THR A 67 3.33 5.85 7.94
CA THR A 67 2.52 6.70 7.05
C THR A 67 1.54 5.88 6.23
N LEU A 68 2.01 4.81 5.57
CA LEU A 68 1.16 3.89 4.83
C LEU A 68 0.11 3.27 5.76
N ARG A 69 0.51 2.76 6.92
CA ARG A 69 -0.38 2.14 7.89
C ARG A 69 -1.47 3.10 8.33
N GLY A 70 -1.10 4.34 8.68
CA GLY A 70 -2.03 5.38 9.10
C GLY A 70 -3.06 5.72 8.02
N ILE A 71 -2.62 5.88 6.77
CA ILE A 71 -3.50 6.19 5.63
C ILE A 71 -4.44 5.03 5.33
N LEU A 72 -3.93 3.80 5.33
CA LEU A 72 -4.76 2.61 5.08
C LEU A 72 -5.76 2.40 6.21
N HIS A 73 -5.36 2.60 7.46
CA HIS A 73 -6.30 2.56 8.57
C HIS A 73 -7.39 3.63 8.45
N TYR A 74 -7.01 4.87 8.13
CA TYR A 74 -7.95 5.97 7.91
C TYR A 74 -8.95 5.63 6.77
N ALA A 75 -8.45 5.16 5.64
CA ALA A 75 -9.27 4.80 4.48
C ALA A 75 -10.26 3.66 4.79
N LEU A 76 -9.78 2.61 5.47
CA LEU A 76 -10.59 1.43 5.81
C LEU A 76 -11.57 1.68 6.97
N SER A 77 -11.29 2.64 7.84
CA SER A 77 -12.14 2.96 8.99
C SER A 77 -13.17 4.06 8.70
N ALA A 78 -13.14 4.66 7.52
CA ALA A 78 -14.12 5.65 7.09
C ALA A 78 -15.49 5.00 6.81
N GLU A 79 -16.56 5.79 6.91
CA GLU A 79 -17.94 5.36 6.62
C GLU A 79 -18.54 6.25 5.51
N PRO A 80 -18.69 5.74 4.27
CA PRO A 80 -18.20 4.46 3.76
C PRO A 80 -16.67 4.46 3.56
N PRO A 81 -16.00 3.28 3.56
CA PRO A 81 -14.56 3.19 3.31
C PRO A 81 -14.13 3.92 2.04
N ILE A 82 -12.96 4.55 2.11
CA ILE A 82 -12.44 5.43 1.04
C ILE A 82 -11.55 4.59 0.11
N PRO A 83 -11.90 4.45 -1.20
CA PRO A 83 -11.07 3.72 -2.14
C PRO A 83 -9.64 4.24 -2.20
N VAL A 84 -8.67 3.33 -2.35
CA VAL A 84 -7.25 3.67 -2.44
C VAL A 84 -6.66 3.13 -3.73
N THR A 85 -6.04 4.03 -4.50
CA THR A 85 -5.26 3.69 -5.69
C THR A 85 -3.78 3.76 -5.37
N PHE A 86 -3.06 2.72 -5.70
CA PHE A 86 -1.62 2.58 -5.53
C PHE A 86 -0.93 2.62 -6.89
N ALA A 87 0.16 3.36 -6.93
CA ALA A 87 1.12 3.37 -8.02
C ALA A 87 2.53 3.21 -7.47
N TRP A 88 3.39 2.60 -8.27
CA TRP A 88 4.81 2.51 -7.97
C TRP A 88 5.63 2.99 -9.18
N ALA A 89 6.70 3.72 -8.92
CA ALA A 89 7.67 4.08 -9.93
C ALA A 89 9.10 3.90 -9.38
N PRO A 90 10.06 3.54 -10.25
CA PRO A 90 11.46 3.47 -9.83
C PRO A 90 11.99 4.89 -9.48
N GLY A 91 12.80 4.98 -8.44
CA GLY A 91 13.49 6.20 -8.01
C GLY A 91 14.77 5.87 -7.23
N TYR A 92 15.68 6.83 -7.09
CA TYR A 92 16.91 6.62 -6.29
C TYR A 92 16.66 6.73 -4.79
N ASP A 93 15.72 7.59 -4.40
CA ASP A 93 15.31 7.80 -3.02
C ASP A 93 13.95 7.16 -2.76
N PHE A 94 13.65 6.96 -1.48
CA PHE A 94 12.28 6.63 -1.07
C PHE A 94 11.47 7.92 -1.05
N GLU A 95 10.39 7.96 -1.83
CA GLU A 95 9.41 9.04 -1.80
C GLU A 95 8.01 8.47 -1.67
N LEU A 96 7.17 9.13 -0.88
CA LEU A 96 5.76 8.82 -0.75
C LEU A 96 4.97 10.07 -1.08
N ASN A 97 4.17 9.99 -2.13
CA ASN A 97 3.27 11.06 -2.52
C ASN A 97 1.83 10.60 -2.32
N ILE A 98 1.05 11.39 -1.61
CA ILE A 98 -0.32 11.05 -1.23
C ILE A 98 -1.23 12.21 -1.60
N TRP A 99 -2.33 11.90 -2.28
CA TRP A 99 -3.37 12.86 -2.61
C TRP A 99 -4.72 12.28 -2.22
N GLN A 100 -5.59 13.11 -1.67
CA GLN A 100 -6.97 12.76 -1.39
C GLN A 100 -7.89 13.69 -2.18
N ALA A 101 -8.73 13.11 -3.01
CA ALA A 101 -9.85 13.81 -3.62
C ALA A 101 -11.08 13.61 -2.72
N PRO A 102 -11.75 14.68 -2.26
CA PRO A 102 -13.00 14.56 -1.53
C PRO A 102 -14.12 14.06 -2.45
N ASP A 103 -15.21 13.58 -1.85
CA ASP A 103 -16.43 13.28 -2.58
C ASP A 103 -17.00 14.56 -3.24
N ALA A 104 -17.55 14.40 -4.43
CA ALA A 104 -18.33 15.40 -5.15
C ALA A 104 -19.82 14.96 -5.17
N PRO A 105 -20.78 15.84 -5.52
CA PRO A 105 -22.20 15.51 -5.50
C PRO A 105 -22.59 14.25 -6.29
N GLU A 106 -21.85 13.94 -7.36
CA GLU A 106 -22.17 12.86 -8.30
C GLU A 106 -21.13 11.73 -8.30
N THR A 107 -19.96 11.93 -7.69
CA THR A 107 -18.84 10.99 -7.75
C THR A 107 -18.14 10.85 -6.41
N ARG A 108 -17.79 9.60 -6.08
CA ARG A 108 -16.97 9.29 -4.91
C ARG A 108 -15.52 9.69 -5.17
N GLY A 109 -14.92 10.32 -4.18
CA GLY A 109 -13.51 10.61 -4.13
C GLY A 109 -12.68 9.38 -3.77
N GLY A 110 -11.43 9.61 -3.38
CA GLY A 110 -10.50 8.53 -3.08
C GLY A 110 -9.12 9.03 -2.69
N ILE A 111 -8.27 8.10 -2.27
CA ILE A 111 -6.87 8.37 -1.96
C ILE A 111 -6.00 7.77 -3.05
N THR A 112 -5.00 8.52 -3.50
CA THR A 112 -3.93 8.02 -4.38
C THR A 112 -2.62 8.01 -3.63
N VAL A 113 -1.93 6.87 -3.65
CA VAL A 113 -0.62 6.66 -3.04
C VAL A 113 0.37 6.29 -4.13
N LEU A 114 1.32 7.18 -4.40
CA LEU A 114 2.47 6.90 -5.26
C LEU A 114 3.69 6.63 -4.39
N ILE A 115 4.26 5.43 -4.53
CA ILE A 115 5.50 5.04 -3.88
C ILE A 115 6.61 5.08 -4.92
N LYS A 116 7.65 5.88 -4.66
CA LYS A 116 8.91 5.80 -5.40
C LYS A 116 9.96 5.18 -4.52
N SER A 117 10.73 4.25 -5.09
CA SER A 117 11.82 3.60 -4.39
C SER A 117 12.83 3.04 -5.38
N ARG A 118 14.03 2.72 -4.89
CA ARG A 118 14.97 1.92 -5.66
C ARG A 118 14.36 0.59 -6.06
N TYR A 119 14.95 0.02 -7.08
CA TYR A 119 14.77 -1.41 -7.32
C TYR A 119 15.27 -2.16 -6.08
N PRO A 120 14.48 -3.06 -5.47
CA PRO A 120 14.89 -3.79 -4.28
C PRO A 120 16.17 -4.63 -4.46
N ALA A 121 16.48 -5.02 -5.70
CA ALA A 121 17.70 -5.73 -6.06
C ALA A 121 18.90 -4.77 -6.29
N ASP A 122 18.68 -3.47 -6.39
CA ASP A 122 19.71 -2.47 -6.56
C ASP A 122 20.19 -2.01 -5.19
N LYS A 123 21.39 -2.47 -4.81
CA LYS A 123 22.00 -2.11 -3.53
C LYS A 123 22.29 -0.61 -3.52
N HIS A 124 21.91 0.07 -2.44
CA HIS A 124 22.31 1.46 -2.25
C HIS A 124 23.84 1.54 -2.24
N PRO A 125 24.49 2.47 -2.96
CA PRO A 125 25.95 2.53 -3.04
C PRO A 125 26.65 2.78 -1.68
N LEU A 126 25.90 3.24 -0.67
CA LEU A 126 26.38 3.42 0.71
C LEU A 126 26.21 2.18 1.61
N HIS A 127 25.50 1.14 1.15
CA HIS A 127 25.33 -0.12 1.87
C HIS A 127 26.12 -1.20 1.10
N ARG A 128 27.43 -1.27 1.37
CA ARG A 128 28.29 -2.37 0.93
C ARG A 128 28.16 -3.57 1.87
#